data_AF-Q7TUB0-F1
#
_entry.id   AF-Q7TUB0-F1
#
_cell.length_a   1.000
_cell.length_b   1.000
_cell.length_c   1.000
_cell.angle_alpha   90.00
_cell.angle_beta   90.00
_cell.angle_gamma   90.00
#
_symmetry.space_group_name_H-M   'P 1'
#
loop_
_entity.id
_entity.type
_entity.pdbx_description
1 polymer ?
#
loop_
_entity_poly.entity_id
_entity_poly.type
_entity_poly.pdbx_seq_one_letter_code
_entity_poly.pdbx_strand_id
1 'polypeptide(L)'
;MKNSIKITQLFLLLIFLTSCKATANKQELIIDSEEQESQQTKLSKSKMEVRYSCGEDGISDFLNDGWIISKQYTEEKICTWKSFPATKDCDMEKDKGCKITTPDKIGEEKVYLLEK
;
A
#
# COMPACT_ATOMS: atom_id res chain seq x y z
N MET A 1 38.93 -41.38 -22.66
CA MET A 1 38.77 -40.20 -21.78
C MET A 1 37.27 -39.91 -21.67
N LYS A 2 36.75 -39.86 -20.43
CA LYS A 2 35.32 -39.84 -20.13
C LYS A 2 34.77 -38.40 -20.21
N ASN A 3 33.66 -38.23 -20.91
CA ASN A 3 32.90 -36.99 -21.02
C ASN A 3 32.23 -36.66 -19.68
N SER A 4 32.83 -35.77 -18.88
CA SER A 4 32.19 -35.21 -17.69
C SER A 4 31.37 -33.98 -18.09
N ILE A 5 30.07 -34.23 -18.27
CA ILE A 5 29.03 -33.26 -18.60
C ILE A 5 28.89 -32.18 -17.50
N LYS A 6 28.50 -30.99 -17.97
CA LYS A 6 28.27 -29.69 -17.31
C LYS A 6 27.29 -29.72 -16.13
N ILE A 7 27.61 -30.43 -15.04
CA ILE A 7 26.76 -30.50 -13.84
C ILE A 7 26.86 -29.23 -12.98
N THR A 8 27.98 -28.50 -13.06
CA THR A 8 28.22 -27.28 -12.27
C THR A 8 27.34 -26.10 -12.68
N GLN A 9 26.88 -26.02 -13.93
CA GLN A 9 25.96 -24.95 -14.38
C GLN A 9 24.52 -25.17 -13.91
N LEU A 10 24.11 -26.41 -13.62
CA LEU A 10 22.75 -26.73 -13.16
C LEU A 10 22.54 -26.37 -11.68
N PHE A 11 23.59 -26.46 -10.85
CA PHE A 11 23.54 -26.10 -9.43
C PHE A 11 23.33 -24.60 -9.19
N LEU A 12 23.82 -23.74 -10.08
CA LEU A 12 23.68 -22.28 -9.95
C LEU A 12 22.25 -21.78 -10.19
N LEU A 13 21.45 -22.48 -10.98
CA LEU A 13 20.05 -22.12 -11.26
C LEU A 13 19.12 -22.39 -10.06
N LEU A 14 19.45 -23.35 -9.21
CA LEU A 14 18.64 -23.76 -8.05
C LEU A 14 18.66 -22.73 -6.91
N ILE A 15 19.71 -21.91 -6.81
CA ILE A 15 19.87 -20.93 -5.72
C ILE A 15 18.89 -19.74 -5.91
N PHE A 16 18.55 -19.39 -7.15
CA PHE A 16 17.65 -18.27 -7.47
C PHE A 16 16.17 -18.55 -7.15
N LEU A 17 15.77 -19.80 -6.91
CA LEU A 17 14.36 -20.15 -6.64
C LEU A 17 13.99 -20.14 -5.15
N THR A 18 14.94 -19.86 -4.26
CA THR A 18 14.72 -19.95 -2.79
C THR A 18 14.34 -18.63 -2.12
N SER A 19 14.26 -17.51 -2.85
CA SER A 19 13.94 -16.21 -2.24
C SER A 19 12.52 -15.73 -2.57
N CYS A 20 11.57 -16.15 -1.74
CA CYS A 20 10.48 -15.34 -1.18
C CYS A 20 9.72 -16.21 -0.18
N LYS A 21 10.26 -16.37 1.04
CA LYS A 21 9.40 -16.67 2.19
C LYS A 21 8.67 -15.37 2.48
N ALA A 22 7.39 -15.28 2.12
CA ALA A 22 6.51 -14.29 2.72
C ALA A 22 6.58 -14.52 4.23
N THR A 23 7.24 -13.61 4.95
CA THR A 23 7.04 -13.48 6.39
C THR A 23 5.60 -13.03 6.54
N ALA A 24 4.68 -14.00 6.58
CA ALA A 24 3.38 -13.77 7.19
C ALA A 24 3.70 -13.23 8.57
N ASN A 25 3.42 -11.94 8.74
CA ASN A 25 3.57 -11.22 9.98
C ASN A 25 2.81 -12.04 11.03
N LYS A 26 3.54 -12.79 11.84
CA LYS A 26 3.01 -13.44 13.02
C LYS A 26 2.74 -12.30 13.98
N GLN A 27 1.63 -11.59 13.76
CA GLN A 27 0.96 -10.89 14.83
C GLN A 27 0.70 -11.97 15.87
N GLU A 28 1.48 -11.94 16.94
CA GLU A 28 1.05 -12.49 18.21
C GLU A 28 -0.32 -11.89 18.48
N LEU A 29 -1.36 -12.62 18.12
CA LEU A 29 -2.64 -12.50 18.77
C LEU A 29 -2.39 -12.99 20.19
N ILE A 30 -2.16 -12.01 21.06
CA ILE A 30 -2.24 -12.17 22.50
C ILE A 30 -3.57 -12.87 22.77
N ILE A 31 -3.44 -14.05 23.38
CA ILE A 31 -4.51 -14.86 23.93
C ILE A 31 -5.28 -13.97 24.90
N ASP A 32 -6.58 -13.79 24.64
CA ASP A 32 -7.53 -13.65 25.73
C ASP A 32 -8.77 -14.51 25.44
N SER A 33 -8.93 -15.47 26.35
CA SER A 33 -10.13 -16.23 26.70
C SER A 33 -10.82 -17.07 25.63
N GLU A 34 -10.69 -18.39 25.82
CA GLU A 34 -11.69 -19.38 25.42
C GLU A 34 -13.03 -19.05 26.07
N GLU A 35 -13.89 -18.31 25.37
CA GLU A 35 -15.33 -18.42 25.54
C GLU A 35 -15.93 -19.13 24.33
N GLN A 36 -16.74 -20.14 24.62
CA GLN A 36 -17.37 -21.01 23.65
C GLN A 36 -18.16 -20.20 22.62
N GLU A 37 -17.60 -20.02 21.41
CA GLU A 37 -18.40 -19.56 20.28
C GLU A 37 -19.35 -20.69 19.87
N SER A 38 -20.57 -20.60 20.40
CA SER A 38 -21.76 -21.14 19.75
C SER A 38 -21.68 -20.83 18.26
N GLN A 39 -21.90 -21.85 17.43
CA GLN A 39 -21.96 -21.78 15.98
C GLN A 39 -23.12 -20.87 15.52
N GLN A 40 -22.98 -19.57 15.71
CA GLN A 40 -23.66 -18.59 14.92
C GLN A 40 -22.69 -18.28 13.79
N THR A 41 -22.99 -18.75 12.59
CA THR A 41 -22.33 -18.28 11.38
C THR A 41 -22.48 -16.76 11.34
N LYS A 42 -21.55 -16.01 11.94
CA LYS A 42 -21.39 -14.58 11.72
C LYS A 42 -21.13 -14.48 10.23
N LEU A 43 -22.18 -14.18 9.45
CA LEU A 43 -22.04 -13.73 8.08
C LEU A 43 -21.02 -12.59 8.16
N SER A 44 -19.79 -12.85 7.71
CA SER A 44 -18.70 -11.89 7.87
C SER A 44 -19.07 -10.68 7.02
N LYS A 45 -19.46 -9.58 7.67
CA LYS A 45 -19.72 -8.31 6.98
C LYS A 45 -18.47 -7.96 6.17
N SER A 46 -18.68 -7.70 4.88
CA SER A 46 -17.61 -7.24 3.99
C SER A 46 -17.17 -5.87 4.46
N LYS A 47 -15.86 -5.63 4.55
CA LYS A 47 -15.30 -4.34 4.96
C LYS A 47 -14.36 -3.82 3.90
N MET A 48 -14.37 -2.51 3.68
CA MET A 48 -13.40 -1.85 2.82
C MET A 48 -13.06 -0.44 3.33
N GLU A 49 -11.94 0.09 2.86
CA GLU A 49 -11.53 1.47 3.11
C GLU A 49 -11.44 2.22 1.78
N VAL A 50 -12.01 3.42 1.72
CA VAL A 50 -11.91 4.33 0.58
C VAL A 50 -11.35 5.68 1.03
N ARG A 51 -10.51 6.28 0.20
CA ARG A 51 -9.79 7.52 0.50
C ARG A 51 -10.01 8.53 -0.60
N TYR A 52 -10.37 9.75 -0.23
CA TYR A 52 -10.51 10.87 -1.14
C TYR A 52 -9.58 11.99 -0.70
N SER A 53 -8.63 12.31 -1.55
CA SER A 53 -7.61 13.32 -1.28
C SER A 53 -7.97 14.63 -1.96
N CYS A 54 -7.57 15.74 -1.35
CA CYS A 54 -7.38 17.01 -2.06
C CYS A 54 -8.66 17.57 -2.72
N GLY A 55 -9.79 17.41 -2.04
CA GLY A 55 -11.09 17.92 -2.49
C GLY A 55 -11.83 17.03 -3.48
N GLU A 56 -11.28 15.84 -3.79
CA GLU A 56 -12.04 14.79 -4.45
C GLU A 56 -13.19 14.32 -3.54
N ASP A 57 -14.31 13.95 -4.16
CA ASP A 57 -15.42 13.31 -3.49
C ASP A 57 -16.02 12.26 -4.43
N GLY A 58 -16.53 11.18 -3.84
CA GLY A 58 -17.10 10.04 -4.55
C GLY A 58 -17.72 9.02 -3.60
N ILE A 59 -17.84 9.34 -2.31
CA ILE A 59 -18.37 8.41 -1.31
C ILE A 59 -19.82 8.03 -1.62
N SER A 60 -20.55 8.91 -2.30
CA SER A 60 -21.94 8.72 -2.72
C SER A 60 -22.15 7.45 -3.55
N ASP A 61 -21.19 7.05 -4.40
CA ASP A 61 -21.32 5.85 -5.22
C ASP A 61 -21.41 4.59 -4.34
N PHE A 62 -20.58 4.52 -3.30
CA PHE A 62 -20.61 3.42 -2.33
C PHE A 62 -21.88 3.42 -1.49
N LEU A 63 -22.34 4.60 -1.07
CA LEU A 63 -23.58 4.73 -0.30
C LEU A 63 -24.80 4.28 -1.13
N ASN A 64 -24.83 4.63 -2.41
CA ASN A 64 -25.88 4.21 -3.34
C ASN A 64 -25.85 2.70 -3.60
N ASP A 65 -24.67 2.09 -3.60
CA ASP A 65 -24.48 0.63 -3.69
C ASP A 65 -24.82 -0.10 -2.37
N GLY A 66 -25.28 0.60 -1.33
CA GLY A 66 -25.72 0.02 -0.08
C GLY A 66 -24.59 -0.30 0.91
N TRP A 67 -23.41 0.30 0.74
CA TRP A 67 -22.39 0.29 1.78
C TRP A 67 -22.72 1.27 2.90
N ILE A 68 -22.33 0.94 4.13
CA ILE A 68 -22.57 1.75 5.31
C ILE A 68 -21.22 2.25 5.85
N ILE A 69 -21.11 3.55 6.12
CA ILE A 69 -19.91 4.11 6.77
C ILE A 69 -19.87 3.64 8.23
N SER A 70 -18.86 2.86 8.59
CA SER A 70 -18.60 2.43 9.96
C SER A 70 -17.72 3.43 10.71
N LYS A 71 -16.79 4.10 10.02
CA LYS A 71 -15.92 5.15 10.59
C LYS A 71 -15.50 6.13 9.51
N GLN A 72 -15.36 7.40 9.88
CA GLN A 72 -14.79 8.44 9.04
C GLN A 72 -13.75 9.23 9.84
N TYR A 73 -12.63 9.57 9.21
CA TYR A 73 -11.64 10.50 9.74
C TYR A 73 -10.92 11.24 8.61
N THR A 74 -10.15 12.27 8.98
CA THR A 74 -9.40 13.11 8.04
C THR A 74 -7.95 13.18 8.44
N GLU A 75 -7.06 13.14 7.44
CA GLU A 75 -5.61 13.23 7.60
C GLU A 75 -5.05 14.32 6.69
N GLU A 76 -3.91 14.89 7.06
CA GLU A 76 -3.20 15.83 6.18
C GLU A 76 -2.48 15.06 5.06
N LYS A 77 -2.56 15.55 3.83
CA LYS A 77 -1.95 14.93 2.65
C LYS A 77 -1.37 15.97 1.70
N ILE A 78 -0.26 15.61 1.05
CA ILE A 78 0.33 16.42 -0.03
C ILE A 78 -0.49 16.19 -1.31
N CYS A 79 -1.03 17.27 -1.86
CA CYS A 79 -1.88 17.28 -3.05
C CYS A 79 -1.11 17.50 -4.34
N THR A 80 -0.12 18.39 -4.30
CA THR A 80 0.72 18.67 -5.45
C THR A 80 2.16 18.79 -5.02
N TRP A 81 3.04 18.38 -5.93
CA TRP A 81 4.48 18.56 -5.82
C TRP A 81 4.90 19.61 -6.83
N LYS A 82 5.81 20.50 -6.43
CA LYS A 82 6.40 21.48 -7.33
C LYS A 82 7.90 21.37 -7.28
N SER A 83 8.50 21.58 -8.44
CA SER A 83 9.94 21.49 -8.60
C SER A 83 10.55 22.80 -9.06
N PHE A 84 11.77 23.05 -8.61
CA PHE A 84 12.53 24.27 -8.89
C PHE A 84 14.03 23.93 -8.98
N PRO A 85 14.87 24.81 -9.58
CA PRO A 85 16.28 24.53 -9.75
C PRO A 85 17.02 24.57 -8.40
N ALA A 86 17.97 23.66 -8.21
CA ALA A 86 18.74 23.52 -6.98
C ALA A 86 19.67 24.72 -6.74
N THR A 87 20.19 25.32 -7.82
CA THR A 87 21.01 26.53 -7.80
C THR A 87 20.56 27.47 -8.92
N LYS A 88 20.98 28.74 -8.86
CA LYS A 88 20.54 29.78 -9.81
C LYS A 88 20.97 29.52 -11.26
N ASP A 89 22.14 28.89 -11.43
CA ASP A 89 22.78 28.71 -12.74
C ASP A 89 22.51 27.32 -13.34
N CYS A 90 21.52 26.61 -12.81
CA CYS A 90 21.27 25.21 -13.11
C CYS A 90 20.14 25.05 -14.14
N ASP A 91 20.41 24.30 -15.21
CA ASP A 91 19.42 23.99 -16.24
C ASP A 91 18.65 22.72 -15.86
N MET A 92 17.37 22.87 -15.50
CA MET A 92 16.53 21.78 -15.02
C MET A 92 16.31 20.65 -16.04
N GLU A 93 16.48 20.92 -17.34
CA GLU A 93 16.25 19.96 -18.41
C GLU A 93 17.55 19.25 -18.83
N LYS A 94 18.69 19.90 -18.68
CA LYS A 94 19.99 19.37 -19.13
C LYS A 94 20.84 18.79 -17.99
N ASP A 95 20.80 19.40 -16.81
CA ASP A 95 21.72 19.08 -15.72
C ASP A 95 21.15 18.03 -14.76
N LYS A 96 21.90 16.95 -14.52
CA LYS A 96 21.50 15.91 -13.58
C LYS A 96 21.54 16.43 -12.14
N GLY A 97 20.53 16.07 -11.34
CA GLY A 97 20.43 16.51 -9.94
C GLY A 97 20.02 17.97 -9.77
N CYS A 98 19.67 18.66 -10.86
CA CYS A 98 19.28 20.07 -10.85
C CYS A 98 17.90 20.34 -10.23
N LYS A 99 17.03 19.33 -10.20
CA LYS A 99 15.62 19.49 -9.85
C LYS A 99 15.39 19.15 -8.37
N ILE A 100 15.08 20.15 -7.55
CA ILE A 100 14.55 19.94 -6.19
C ILE A 100 13.03 19.90 -6.28
N THR A 101 12.41 18.95 -5.60
CA THR A 101 10.94 18.81 -5.55
C THR A 101 10.47 18.86 -4.11
N THR A 102 9.52 19.74 -3.82
CA THR A 102 8.93 19.92 -2.50
C THR A 102 7.41 19.88 -2.58
N PRO A 103 6.72 19.64 -1.45
CA PRO A 103 5.27 19.82 -1.39
C PRO A 103 4.92 21.25 -1.81
N ASP A 104 3.92 21.40 -2.67
CA ASP A 104 3.42 22.69 -3.16
C ASP A 104 2.10 23.04 -2.49
N LYS A 105 1.16 22.09 -2.53
CA LYS A 105 -0.12 22.21 -1.84
C LYS A 105 -0.30 21.03 -0.91
N ILE A 106 -0.63 21.37 0.33
CA ILE A 106 -1.05 20.44 1.37
C ILE A 106 -2.56 20.61 1.49
N GLY A 107 -3.28 19.50 1.62
CA GLY A 107 -4.73 19.47 1.78
C GLY A 107 -5.15 18.31 2.67
N GLU A 108 -6.44 18.02 2.64
CA GLU A 108 -7.05 16.99 3.48
C GLU A 108 -7.32 15.72 2.66
N GLU A 109 -7.11 14.57 3.29
CA GLU A 109 -7.57 13.27 2.83
C GLU A 109 -8.67 12.78 3.77
N LYS A 110 -9.87 12.54 3.23
CA LYS A 110 -10.97 11.90 3.96
C LYS A 110 -10.88 10.39 3.76
N VAL A 111 -10.88 9.66 4.88
CA VAL A 111 -10.84 8.20 4.90
C VAL A 111 -12.16 7.67 5.45
N TYR A 112 -12.77 6.74 4.71
CA TYR A 112 -14.02 6.10 5.09
C TYR A 112 -13.81 4.60 5.21
N LEU A 113 -14.14 4.04 6.37
CA LEU A 113 -14.28 2.60 6.54
C LEU A 113 -15.74 2.26 6.30
N LEU A 114 -15.97 1.29 5.43
CA LEU A 114 -17.28 0.87 4.96
C LEU A 114 -17.55 -0.59 5.35
N GLU A 115 -18.81 -0.91 5.61
CA GLU A 115 -19.29 -2.26 5.90
C GLU A 115 -20.55 -2.59 5.10
N LYS A 116 -20.68 -3.85 4.65
CA LYS A 116 -21.85 -4.38 3.94
C LYS A 116 -22.12 -5.84 4.29
#